data_AF-A0A3D4PB74-F1
#
_entry.id   AF-A0A3D4PB74-F1
#
_cell.length_a   1.000
_cell.length_b   1.000
_cell.length_c   1.000
_cell.angle_alpha   90.00
_cell.angle_beta   90.00
_cell.angle_gamma   90.00
#
_symmetry.space_group_name_H-M   'P 1'
#
loop_
_entity.id
_entity.type
_entity.pdbx_description
1 polymer ?
#
loop_
_entity_poly.entity_id
_entity_poly.type
_entity_poly.pdbx_seq_one_letter_code
_entity_poly.pdbx_strand_id
1 'polypeptide(L)'
;MNKLLDQFEMQLSYLYQQIHSGIFLFIDSIDFAVAHLDRRAWTYTQAGLIEAAWSAMGANNHIKIYTSIREEAFINYESDAKANIHTTIFPLRYSIKQLQGVIDRLCKVYESLPNFKAFVGVHEITDMTGQSAEDSFRFMHRHTIGRPRDLVLICHQLSKSRLEMDQEQFQKIVMETSSRSVLRPIFKEMSIFLDSLQNESERQRFLRMISCNILTRKMIEEICCKFNGLDENHYNTVNNSEIQLSHPFCELYNCGLIGYVQWDNKHQHATQNFKQPDDVMNFNISCLPAAEYYVLHPSLSSLINTARLNEFLIYPFITVGHHCQWYSWYGQLIELLQYLDTIQGHKLYQQSLQELSSVICKLHAGLTVDLTELEKIADLLELVYDDASLAMSELIEVIPQ
;
A
#
# COMPACT_ATOMS: atom_id res chain seq x y z
N MET A 1 9.86 -38.96 30.80
CA MET A 1 10.01 -37.69 30.07
C MET A 1 10.07 -36.50 31.03
N ASN A 2 9.05 -36.26 31.85
CA ASN A 2 9.04 -35.15 32.83
C ASN A 2 10.24 -35.15 33.79
N LYS A 3 10.58 -36.28 34.44
CA LYS A 3 11.79 -36.39 35.29
C LYS A 3 13.12 -36.04 34.59
N LEU A 4 13.19 -36.26 33.28
CA LEU A 4 14.39 -35.95 32.48
C LEU A 4 14.45 -34.45 32.16
N LEU A 5 13.29 -33.85 31.86
CA LEU A 5 13.15 -32.40 31.69
C LEU A 5 13.49 -31.67 33.00
N ASP A 6 12.99 -32.14 34.13
CA ASP A 6 13.25 -31.55 35.46
C ASP A 6 14.75 -31.58 35.82
N GLN A 7 15.45 -32.68 35.50
CA GLN A 7 16.89 -32.81 35.73
C GLN A 7 17.71 -31.88 34.83
N PHE A 8 17.30 -31.76 33.56
CA PHE A 8 17.94 -30.84 32.61
C PHE A 8 17.70 -29.38 33.01
N GLU A 9 16.49 -29.01 33.46
CA GLU A 9 16.17 -27.67 33.94
C GLU A 9 17.02 -27.27 35.14
N MET A 10 17.21 -28.17 36.13
CA MET A 10 18.05 -27.88 37.28
C MET A 10 19.53 -27.67 36.89
N GLN A 11 20.05 -28.48 35.98
CA GLN A 11 21.43 -28.32 35.50
C GLN A 11 21.62 -27.04 34.69
N LEU A 12 20.68 -26.73 33.80
CA LEU A 12 20.69 -25.50 33.02
C LEU A 12 20.59 -24.27 33.94
N SER A 13 19.71 -24.30 34.93
CA SER A 13 19.56 -23.22 35.91
C SER A 13 20.84 -22.98 36.71
N TYR A 14 21.53 -24.05 37.12
CA TYR A 14 22.80 -23.94 37.82
C TYR A 14 23.89 -23.31 36.93
N LEU A 15 24.05 -23.80 35.69
CA LEU A 15 25.00 -23.24 34.73
C LEU A 15 24.68 -21.78 34.40
N TYR A 16 23.40 -21.45 34.29
CA TYR A 16 22.91 -20.10 34.02
C TYR A 16 23.27 -19.11 35.12
N GLN A 17 23.22 -19.53 36.39
CA GLN A 17 23.61 -18.70 37.54
C GLN A 17 25.13 -18.48 37.65
N GLN A 18 25.93 -19.37 37.08
CA GLN A 18 27.40 -19.24 37.08
C GLN A 18 27.92 -18.24 36.04
N ILE A 19 27.05 -17.68 35.20
CA ILE A 19 27.44 -16.67 34.23
C ILE A 19 27.64 -15.33 34.94
N HIS A 20 28.91 -14.94 35.10
CA HIS A 20 29.35 -13.68 35.73
C HIS A 20 29.99 -12.69 34.75
N SER A 21 30.23 -13.11 33.50
CA SER A 21 30.66 -12.23 32.41
C SER A 21 29.46 -11.75 31.61
N GLY A 22 29.54 -10.53 31.06
CA GLY A 22 28.49 -10.02 30.18
C GLY A 22 28.33 -10.86 28.92
N ILE A 23 27.13 -11.36 28.67
CA ILE A 23 26.77 -12.10 27.44
C ILE A 23 25.64 -11.35 26.73
N PHE A 24 25.82 -11.13 25.44
CA PHE A 24 24.85 -10.50 24.56
C PHE A 24 24.39 -11.51 23.51
N LEU A 25 23.08 -11.75 23.44
CA LEU A 25 22.46 -12.64 22.46
C LEU A 25 21.54 -11.81 21.55
N PHE A 26 21.63 -12.06 20.25
CA PHE A 26 20.78 -11.44 19.24
C PHE A 26 20.03 -12.54 18.49
N ILE A 27 18.70 -12.50 18.54
CA ILE A 27 17.83 -13.50 17.92
C ILE A 27 16.87 -12.79 16.97
N ASP A 28 17.01 -13.05 15.68
CA ASP A 28 16.22 -12.38 14.63
C ASP A 28 15.56 -13.40 13.69
N SER A 29 14.53 -12.96 12.96
CA SER A 29 13.86 -13.71 11.88
C SER A 29 13.16 -15.02 12.31
N ILE A 30 12.68 -15.08 13.56
CA ILE A 30 11.94 -16.26 14.06
C ILE A 30 10.57 -16.38 13.37
N ASP A 31 9.93 -15.25 13.10
CA ASP A 31 8.69 -15.15 12.32
C ASP A 31 8.79 -15.87 10.97
N PHE A 32 9.92 -15.74 10.28
CA PHE A 32 10.18 -16.44 9.01
C PHE A 32 10.43 -17.94 9.23
N ALA A 33 11.19 -18.31 10.26
CA ALA A 33 11.49 -19.71 10.57
C ALA A 33 10.21 -20.53 10.85
N VAL A 34 9.20 -19.90 11.44
CA VAL A 34 7.92 -20.53 11.78
C VAL A 34 6.77 -20.17 10.84
N ALA A 35 7.05 -19.57 9.67
CA ALA A 35 6.03 -19.12 8.72
C ALA A 35 5.14 -20.24 8.14
N HIS A 36 5.56 -21.51 8.29
CA HIS A 36 4.81 -22.69 7.84
C HIS A 36 3.78 -23.19 8.87
N LEU A 37 3.80 -22.65 10.09
CA LEU A 37 2.84 -22.99 11.13
C LEU A 37 1.51 -22.25 10.93
N ASP A 38 0.44 -22.73 11.59
CA ASP A 38 -0.82 -22.01 11.62
C ASP A 38 -0.71 -20.66 12.36
N ARG A 39 -1.67 -19.74 12.14
CA ARG A 39 -1.64 -18.38 12.70
C ARG A 39 -1.46 -18.35 14.22
N ARG A 40 -2.09 -19.28 14.97
CA ARG A 40 -1.98 -19.31 16.43
C ARG A 40 -0.59 -19.79 16.84
N ALA A 41 -0.11 -20.89 16.27
CA ALA A 41 1.23 -21.39 16.56
C ALA A 41 2.33 -20.38 16.17
N TRP A 42 2.18 -19.70 15.02
CA TRP A 42 3.07 -18.62 14.58
C TRP A 42 3.12 -17.45 15.57
N THR A 43 1.95 -17.05 16.10
CA THR A 43 1.82 -15.98 17.10
C THR A 43 2.46 -16.38 18.43
N TYR A 44 2.08 -17.55 18.98
CA TYR A 44 2.55 -17.99 20.29
C TYR A 44 4.01 -18.40 20.31
N THR A 45 4.59 -18.83 19.19
CA THR A 45 6.03 -19.13 19.14
C THR A 45 6.86 -17.86 19.30
N GLN A 46 6.46 -16.77 18.65
CA GLN A 46 7.12 -15.47 18.82
C GLN A 46 6.88 -14.89 20.22
N ALA A 47 5.66 -14.99 20.74
CA ALA A 47 5.34 -14.57 22.11
C ALA A 47 6.17 -15.34 23.15
N GLY A 48 6.28 -16.66 23.01
CA GLY A 48 7.08 -17.50 23.90
C GLY A 48 8.56 -17.12 23.89
N LEU A 49 9.11 -16.73 22.73
CA LEU A 49 10.48 -16.25 22.64
C LEU A 49 10.71 -14.94 23.42
N ILE A 50 9.84 -13.95 23.24
CA ILE A 50 10.00 -12.66 23.94
C ILE A 50 9.82 -12.81 25.45
N GLU A 51 8.92 -13.69 25.90
CA GLU A 51 8.72 -13.99 27.31
C GLU A 51 9.90 -14.77 27.91
N ALA A 52 10.43 -15.76 27.17
CA ALA A 52 11.62 -16.49 27.58
C ALA A 52 12.83 -15.54 27.68
N ALA A 53 12.99 -14.62 26.73
CA ALA A 53 14.04 -13.61 26.75
C ALA A 53 13.89 -12.69 27.98
N TRP A 54 12.67 -12.22 28.26
CA TRP A 54 12.37 -11.40 29.43
C TRP A 54 12.69 -12.12 30.75
N SER A 55 12.21 -13.35 30.90
CA SER A 55 12.42 -14.18 32.09
C SER A 55 13.91 -14.47 32.31
N ALA A 56 14.64 -14.83 31.25
CA ALA A 56 16.07 -15.07 31.29
C ALA A 56 16.84 -13.82 31.76
N MET A 57 16.60 -12.66 31.15
CA MET A 57 17.24 -11.40 31.55
C MET A 57 16.91 -10.98 32.99
N GLY A 58 15.70 -11.30 33.47
CA GLY A 58 15.31 -11.08 34.87
C GLY A 58 16.01 -12.02 35.85
N ALA A 59 16.32 -13.25 35.43
CA ALA A 59 17.01 -14.24 36.24
C ALA A 59 18.53 -13.99 36.34
N ASN A 60 19.16 -13.44 35.30
CA ASN A 60 20.59 -13.08 35.34
C ASN A 60 20.87 -11.74 34.61
N ASN A 61 21.27 -10.73 35.39
CA ASN A 61 21.56 -9.39 34.90
C ASN A 61 22.78 -9.29 33.97
N HIS A 62 23.67 -10.30 33.95
CA HIS A 62 24.82 -10.36 33.04
C HIS A 62 24.42 -10.79 31.62
N ILE A 63 23.21 -11.30 31.44
CA ILE A 63 22.72 -11.76 30.14
C ILE A 63 21.77 -10.71 29.58
N LYS A 64 22.01 -10.31 28.33
CA LYS A 64 21.17 -9.38 27.58
C LYS A 64 20.75 -10.05 26.28
N ILE A 65 19.44 -10.19 26.10
CA ILE A 65 18.84 -10.83 24.93
C ILE A 65 18.09 -9.76 24.16
N TYR A 66 18.47 -9.58 22.91
CA TYR A 66 17.80 -8.71 21.96
C TYR A 66 17.12 -9.59 20.93
N THR A 67 15.81 -9.44 20.78
CA THR A 67 15.05 -10.21 19.80
C THR A 67 14.02 -9.35 19.08
N SER A 68 13.73 -9.71 17.83
CA SER A 68 12.69 -9.10 17.02
C SER A 68 11.41 -9.93 17.09
N ILE A 69 10.27 -9.24 17.10
CA ILE A 69 8.94 -9.84 17.00
C ILE A 69 8.12 -9.03 16.00
N ARG A 70 7.27 -9.71 15.23
CA ARG A 70 6.28 -9.05 14.39
C ARG A 70 5.24 -8.36 15.27
N GLU A 71 4.95 -7.11 14.97
CA GLU A 71 3.95 -6.34 15.71
C GLU A 71 2.58 -7.04 15.70
N GLU A 72 2.24 -7.71 14.60
CA GLU A 72 1.02 -8.49 14.49
C GLU A 72 1.00 -9.66 15.49
N ALA A 73 2.12 -10.36 15.69
CA ALA A 73 2.21 -11.38 16.73
C ALA A 73 2.09 -10.77 18.12
N PHE A 74 2.79 -9.65 18.36
CA PHE A 74 2.78 -8.97 19.65
C PHE A 74 1.38 -8.47 20.03
N ILE A 75 0.61 -7.95 19.09
CA ILE A 75 -0.74 -7.42 19.36
C ILE A 75 -1.72 -8.54 19.65
N ASN A 76 -1.65 -9.65 18.91
CA ASN A 76 -2.66 -10.69 18.96
C ASN A 76 -2.41 -11.82 19.99
N TYR A 77 -1.30 -11.81 20.73
CA TYR A 77 -1.11 -12.73 21.87
C TYR A 77 -1.60 -12.12 23.19
N GLU A 78 -2.04 -12.96 24.11
CA GLU A 78 -2.47 -12.58 25.46
C GLU A 78 -1.50 -13.12 26.49
N SER A 79 -1.13 -12.30 27.48
CA SER A 79 -0.24 -12.67 28.58
C SER A 79 -0.23 -11.60 29.67
N ASP A 80 -0.10 -12.04 30.93
CA ASP A 80 0.06 -11.15 32.08
C ASP A 80 1.38 -10.38 32.02
N ALA A 81 2.42 -10.97 31.41
CA ALA A 81 3.74 -10.33 31.28
C ALA A 81 3.78 -9.26 30.18
N LYS A 82 2.79 -9.25 29.26
CA LYS A 82 2.76 -8.39 28.08
C LYS A 82 2.90 -6.91 28.41
N ALA A 83 2.22 -6.43 29.45
CA ALA A 83 2.28 -5.03 29.86
C ALA A 83 3.69 -4.60 30.31
N ASN A 84 4.39 -5.49 31.03
CA ASN A 84 5.76 -5.23 31.47
C ASN A 84 6.73 -5.29 30.30
N ILE A 85 6.60 -6.30 29.43
CA ILE A 85 7.46 -6.45 28.25
C ILE A 85 7.30 -5.25 27.31
N HIS A 86 6.07 -4.74 27.14
CA HIS A 86 5.78 -3.56 26.32
C HIS A 86 6.63 -2.33 26.68
N THR A 87 7.00 -2.16 27.96
CA THR A 87 7.86 -1.05 28.40
C THR A 87 9.30 -1.12 27.87
N THR A 88 9.70 -2.29 27.36
CA THR A 88 11.06 -2.56 26.86
C THR A 88 11.11 -2.82 25.35
N ILE A 89 9.96 -2.78 24.69
CA ILE A 89 9.87 -2.92 23.23
C ILE A 89 10.16 -1.57 22.57
N PHE A 90 10.94 -1.62 21.50
CA PHE A 90 11.21 -0.47 20.65
C PHE A 90 10.59 -0.69 19.26
N PRO A 91 9.51 0.04 18.91
CA PRO A 91 8.93 -0.06 17.57
C PRO A 91 9.83 0.61 16.54
N LEU A 92 10.05 -0.07 15.40
CA LEU A 92 10.84 0.47 14.29
C LEU A 92 9.94 1.24 13.33
N ARG A 93 9.88 2.56 13.50
CA ARG A 93 9.10 3.47 12.64
C ARG A 93 10.01 4.44 11.90
N TYR A 94 9.73 4.70 10.61
CA TYR A 94 10.47 5.64 9.81
C TYR A 94 9.55 6.72 9.23
N SER A 95 9.85 7.98 9.54
CA SER A 95 9.26 9.09 8.79
C SER A 95 9.85 9.18 7.38
N ILE A 96 9.09 9.76 6.45
CA ILE A 96 9.55 10.03 5.07
C ILE A 96 10.90 10.77 5.06
N LYS A 97 11.09 11.74 5.97
CA LYS A 97 12.35 12.49 6.09
C LYS A 97 13.52 11.59 6.52
N GLN A 98 13.30 10.65 7.44
CA GLN A 98 14.33 9.70 7.84
C GLN A 98 14.67 8.74 6.70
N LEU A 99 13.67 8.25 5.97
CA LEU A 99 13.88 7.42 4.78
C LEU A 99 14.71 8.17 3.72
N GLN A 100 14.38 9.43 3.44
CA GLN A 100 15.16 10.27 2.54
C GLN A 100 16.60 10.45 3.04
N GLY A 101 16.79 10.72 4.33
CA GLY A 101 18.12 10.84 4.93
C GLY A 101 18.96 9.56 4.85
N VAL A 102 18.32 8.39 4.96
CA VAL A 102 19.00 7.10 4.72
C VAL A 102 19.48 7.02 3.28
N ILE A 103 18.62 7.30 2.30
CA ILE A 103 18.99 7.26 0.88
C ILE A 103 20.07 8.28 0.55
N ASP A 104 19.96 9.52 1.02
CA ASP A 104 20.97 10.57 0.82
C ASP A 104 22.34 10.14 1.36
N ARG A 105 22.35 9.50 2.55
CA ARG A 105 23.58 8.96 3.13
C ARG A 105 24.16 7.82 2.30
N LEU A 106 23.32 6.94 1.74
CA LEU A 106 23.77 5.87 0.86
C LEU A 106 24.33 6.41 -0.46
N CYS A 107 23.70 7.43 -1.06
CA CYS A 107 24.25 8.12 -2.23
C CYS A 107 25.65 8.71 -1.94
N LYS A 108 25.84 9.28 -0.74
CA LYS A 108 27.14 9.81 -0.33
C LYS A 108 28.20 8.72 -0.18
N VAL A 109 27.85 7.58 0.42
CA VAL A 109 28.79 6.50 0.71
C VAL A 109 29.13 5.69 -0.54
N TYR A 110 28.14 5.34 -1.35
CA TYR A 110 28.32 4.40 -2.47
C TYR A 110 28.53 5.09 -3.82
N GLU A 111 27.92 6.26 -4.03
CA GLU A 111 27.95 6.96 -5.32
C GLU A 111 28.82 8.23 -5.29
N SER A 112 29.36 8.60 -4.12
CA SER A 112 30.10 9.85 -3.88
C SER A 112 29.31 11.12 -4.24
N LEU A 113 27.99 11.07 -4.08
CA LEU A 113 27.07 12.18 -4.38
C LEU A 113 26.45 12.76 -3.12
N PRO A 114 26.12 14.05 -3.09
CA PRO A 114 25.65 14.70 -1.86
C PRO A 114 24.28 14.19 -1.38
N ASN A 115 23.39 13.80 -2.30
CA ASN A 115 22.01 13.41 -1.99
C ASN A 115 21.36 12.66 -3.18
N PHE A 116 20.13 12.18 -2.97
CA PHE A 116 19.30 11.48 -3.95
C PHE A 116 19.06 12.31 -5.21
N LYS A 117 18.80 13.62 -5.06
CA LYS A 117 18.55 14.53 -6.20
C LYS A 117 19.74 14.58 -7.16
N ALA A 118 20.95 14.66 -6.64
CA ALA A 118 22.18 14.61 -7.44
C ALA A 118 22.45 13.21 -8.01
N PHE A 119 21.95 12.17 -7.35
CA PHE A 119 22.06 10.79 -7.82
C PHE A 119 21.20 10.52 -9.06
N VAL A 120 19.93 10.93 -9.05
CA VAL A 120 19.02 10.67 -10.17
C VAL A 120 19.05 11.74 -11.26
N GLY A 121 19.46 12.97 -10.94
CA GLY A 121 19.45 14.09 -11.91
C GLY A 121 18.05 14.62 -12.27
N VAL A 122 16.98 13.89 -11.89
CA VAL A 122 15.57 14.29 -12.04
C VAL A 122 15.05 14.79 -10.68
N HIS A 123 14.73 16.07 -10.58
CA HIS A 123 14.31 16.68 -9.31
C HIS A 123 12.81 16.64 -9.08
N GLU A 124 12.05 16.83 -10.14
CA GLU A 124 10.60 16.92 -10.13
C GLU A 124 10.05 16.02 -11.23
N ILE A 125 8.89 15.46 -10.95
CA ILE A 125 8.14 14.58 -11.82
C ILE A 125 6.84 15.29 -12.13
N THR A 126 6.67 15.70 -13.37
CA THR A 126 5.41 16.28 -13.82
C THR A 126 4.40 15.18 -14.12
N ASP A 127 3.14 15.41 -13.75
CA ASP A 127 2.03 14.60 -14.24
C ASP A 127 1.75 14.84 -15.74
N MET A 128 0.77 14.11 -16.30
CA MET A 128 0.31 14.28 -17.69
C MET A 128 -0.21 15.70 -17.99
N THR A 129 -0.58 16.46 -16.97
CA THR A 129 -1.07 17.83 -17.11
C THR A 129 0.06 18.86 -17.16
N GLY A 130 1.26 18.46 -16.74
CA GLY A 130 2.44 19.33 -16.69
C GLY A 130 2.41 20.38 -15.59
N GLN A 131 1.37 20.41 -14.74
CA GLN A 131 1.19 21.45 -13.73
C GLN A 131 1.50 21.00 -12.30
N SER A 132 1.30 19.70 -11.99
CA SER A 132 1.70 19.17 -10.69
C SER A 132 3.11 18.60 -10.79
N ALA A 133 4.06 19.28 -10.15
CA ALA A 133 5.42 18.82 -9.99
C ALA A 133 5.57 18.11 -8.63
N GLU A 134 5.72 16.78 -8.67
CA GLU A 134 6.02 15.98 -7.49
C GLU A 134 7.54 15.83 -7.34
N ASP A 135 8.08 16.04 -6.13
CA ASP A 135 9.49 15.74 -5.84
C ASP A 135 9.83 14.28 -6.18
N SER A 136 10.95 14.03 -6.86
CA SER A 136 11.28 12.67 -7.35
C SER A 136 11.43 11.63 -6.24
N PHE A 137 11.85 12.02 -5.02
CA PHE A 137 11.88 11.11 -3.89
C PHE A 137 10.46 10.77 -3.42
N ARG A 138 9.54 11.74 -3.40
CA ARG A 138 8.12 11.50 -3.06
C ARG A 138 7.45 10.58 -4.08
N PHE A 139 7.72 10.79 -5.37
CA PHE A 139 7.26 9.92 -6.44
C PHE A 139 7.77 8.48 -6.24
N MET A 140 9.05 8.30 -5.96
CA MET A 140 9.61 6.97 -5.66
C MET A 140 8.97 6.36 -4.41
N HIS A 141 8.84 7.14 -3.34
CA HIS A 141 8.30 6.71 -2.06
C HIS A 141 6.85 6.21 -2.19
N ARG A 142 5.96 6.92 -2.91
CA ARG A 142 4.57 6.50 -3.11
C ARG A 142 4.40 5.23 -3.95
N HIS A 143 5.45 4.78 -4.62
CA HIS A 143 5.50 3.48 -5.30
C HIS A 143 6.09 2.37 -4.43
N THR A 144 6.30 2.63 -3.13
CA THR A 144 6.72 1.63 -2.14
C THR A 144 5.73 1.63 -0.98
N ILE A 145 5.81 0.60 -0.12
CA ILE A 145 5.06 0.57 1.13
C ILE A 145 5.82 1.24 2.29
N GLY A 146 6.81 2.10 2.00
CA GLY A 146 7.53 2.87 3.03
C GLY A 146 8.65 2.13 3.77
N ARG A 147 9.14 1.00 3.25
CA ARG A 147 10.26 0.25 3.87
C ARG A 147 11.62 0.71 3.30
N PRO A 148 12.66 0.87 4.14
CA PRO A 148 14.00 1.24 3.66
C PRO A 148 14.54 0.31 2.56
N ARG A 149 14.30 -1.01 2.69
CA ARG A 149 14.74 -2.02 1.71
C ARG A 149 14.15 -1.77 0.32
N ASP A 150 12.89 -1.38 0.23
CA ASP A 150 12.18 -1.18 -1.04
C ASP A 150 12.79 0.00 -1.81
N LEU A 151 13.06 1.10 -1.10
CA LEU A 151 13.71 2.29 -1.66
C LEU A 151 15.13 1.97 -2.17
N VAL A 152 15.90 1.18 -1.41
CA VAL A 152 17.24 0.74 -1.82
C VAL A 152 17.20 -0.15 -3.06
N LEU A 153 16.21 -1.04 -3.17
CA LEU A 153 16.02 -1.87 -4.38
C LEU A 153 15.74 -1.02 -5.62
N ILE A 154 14.90 0.00 -5.50
CA ILE A 154 14.63 0.94 -6.59
C ILE A 154 15.90 1.72 -6.95
N CYS A 155 16.61 2.26 -5.95
CA CYS A 155 17.89 2.96 -6.17
C CYS A 155 18.92 2.08 -6.86
N HIS A 156 18.99 0.80 -6.51
CA HIS A 156 19.87 -0.16 -7.19
C HIS A 156 19.54 -0.29 -8.68
N GLN A 157 18.25 -0.33 -9.06
CA GLN A 157 17.89 -0.36 -10.49
C GLN A 157 18.17 0.97 -11.18
N LEU A 158 17.89 2.10 -10.53
CA LEU A 158 18.19 3.43 -11.06
C LEU A 158 19.70 3.62 -11.32
N SER A 159 20.57 3.06 -10.46
CA SER A 159 22.03 3.15 -10.62
C SER A 159 22.53 2.57 -11.95
N LYS A 160 21.80 1.60 -12.53
CA LYS A 160 22.19 0.92 -13.78
C LYS A 160 21.96 1.77 -15.03
N SER A 161 21.05 2.75 -14.98
CA SER A 161 20.68 3.60 -16.11
C SER A 161 20.99 5.07 -15.86
N ARG A 162 21.90 5.36 -14.92
CA ARG A 162 22.10 6.72 -14.40
C ARG A 162 22.58 7.76 -15.42
N LEU A 163 23.39 7.35 -16.40
CA LEU A 163 24.00 8.28 -17.36
C LEU A 163 23.02 8.84 -18.39
N GLU A 164 21.89 8.16 -18.61
CA GLU A 164 20.89 8.49 -19.64
C GLU A 164 19.54 8.84 -19.00
N MET A 165 19.53 9.17 -17.71
CA MET A 165 18.30 9.29 -16.93
C MET A 165 17.54 10.58 -17.25
N ASP A 166 16.39 10.42 -17.88
CA ASP A 166 15.35 11.42 -18.00
C ASP A 166 14.14 11.08 -17.11
N GLN A 167 13.12 11.95 -17.13
CA GLN A 167 11.91 11.76 -16.34
C GLN A 167 11.16 10.47 -16.72
N GLU A 168 11.03 10.17 -18.01
CA GLU A 168 10.29 9.00 -18.50
C GLU A 168 10.98 7.70 -18.06
N GLN A 169 12.30 7.63 -18.23
CA GLN A 169 13.10 6.49 -17.80
C GLN A 169 13.06 6.32 -16.28
N PHE A 170 13.13 7.42 -15.51
CA PHE A 170 13.00 7.38 -14.06
C PHE A 170 11.63 6.80 -13.64
N GLN A 171 10.53 7.35 -14.16
CA GLN A 171 9.18 6.88 -13.86
C GLN A 171 9.02 5.39 -14.20
N LYS A 172 9.48 4.99 -15.39
CA LYS A 172 9.43 3.60 -15.84
C LYS A 172 10.18 2.66 -14.90
N ILE A 173 11.42 2.98 -14.51
CA ILE A 173 12.22 2.14 -13.62
C ILE A 173 11.54 2.01 -12.25
N VAL A 174 11.04 3.12 -11.68
CA VAL A 174 10.31 3.11 -10.40
C VAL A 174 9.07 2.23 -10.48
N MET A 175 8.24 2.40 -11.51
CA MET A 175 6.99 1.65 -11.69
C MET A 175 7.23 0.15 -11.94
N GLU A 176 8.20 -0.21 -12.78
CA GLU A 176 8.53 -1.61 -13.04
C GLU A 176 9.20 -2.30 -11.83
N THR A 177 10.08 -1.59 -11.13
CA THR A 177 10.79 -2.16 -9.97
C THR A 177 9.85 -2.35 -8.79
N SER A 178 8.96 -1.39 -8.55
CA SER A 178 7.96 -1.49 -7.49
C SER A 178 7.03 -2.69 -7.70
N SER A 179 6.53 -2.92 -8.91
CA SER A 179 5.63 -4.05 -9.18
C SER A 179 6.34 -5.40 -9.11
N ARG A 180 7.56 -5.51 -9.64
CA ARG A 180 8.28 -6.80 -9.75
C ARG A 180 9.04 -7.18 -8.49
N SER A 181 9.74 -6.21 -7.89
CA SER A 181 10.73 -6.46 -6.85
C SER A 181 10.24 -6.07 -5.46
N VAL A 182 9.33 -5.11 -5.34
CA VAL A 182 8.78 -4.67 -4.05
C VAL A 182 7.51 -5.46 -3.70
N LEU A 183 6.55 -5.57 -4.63
CA LEU A 183 5.26 -6.21 -4.32
C LEU A 183 5.31 -7.73 -4.10
N ARG A 184 6.11 -8.45 -4.91
CA ARG A 184 6.14 -9.92 -4.81
C ARG A 184 6.58 -10.42 -3.42
N PRO A 185 7.65 -9.86 -2.80
CA PRO A 185 8.00 -10.19 -1.43
C PRO A 185 6.89 -9.90 -0.42
N ILE A 186 6.11 -8.84 -0.60
CA ILE A 186 5.03 -8.48 0.35
C ILE A 186 4.00 -9.60 0.47
N PHE A 187 3.52 -10.15 -0.65
CA PHE A 187 2.56 -11.27 -0.59
C PHE A 187 3.13 -12.52 0.10
N LYS A 188 4.45 -12.73 -0.02
CA LYS A 188 5.12 -13.84 0.65
C LYS A 188 5.29 -13.58 2.15
N GLU A 189 5.70 -12.38 2.54
CA GLU A 189 5.85 -11.99 3.95
C GLU A 189 4.51 -11.93 4.67
N MET A 190 3.46 -11.54 3.98
CA MET A 190 2.10 -11.46 4.52
C MET A 190 1.33 -12.78 4.40
N SER A 191 1.93 -13.86 3.87
CA SER A 191 1.19 -15.09 3.51
C SER A 191 0.39 -15.68 4.67
N ILE A 192 0.90 -15.57 5.90
CA ILE A 192 0.22 -16.04 7.11
C ILE A 192 -1.11 -15.32 7.36
N PHE A 193 -1.30 -14.13 6.78
CA PHE A 193 -2.51 -13.29 6.86
C PHE A 193 -3.37 -13.31 5.59
N LEU A 194 -2.95 -14.07 4.58
CA LEU A 194 -3.64 -14.16 3.30
C LEU A 194 -4.32 -15.51 3.17
N ASP A 195 -5.54 -15.51 2.67
CA ASP A 195 -6.32 -16.72 2.43
C ASP A 195 -6.27 -17.04 0.94
N SER A 196 -6.75 -16.13 0.10
CA SER A 196 -6.80 -16.30 -1.35
C SER A 196 -5.56 -15.74 -2.07
N LEU A 197 -5.03 -14.59 -1.64
CA LEU A 197 -3.98 -13.88 -2.38
C LEU A 197 -2.57 -14.45 -2.16
N GLN A 198 -2.39 -15.35 -1.19
CA GLN A 198 -1.15 -16.12 -1.06
C GLN A 198 -0.90 -16.99 -2.30
N ASN A 199 -1.95 -17.55 -2.91
CA ASN A 199 -1.84 -18.38 -4.10
C ASN A 199 -1.65 -17.48 -5.33
N GLU A 200 -0.57 -17.70 -6.08
CA GLU A 200 -0.27 -16.89 -7.25
C GLU A 200 -1.32 -16.98 -8.36
N SER A 201 -1.93 -18.15 -8.57
CA SER A 201 -2.96 -18.34 -9.60
C SER A 201 -4.25 -17.60 -9.24
N GLU A 202 -4.71 -17.74 -7.99
CA GLU A 202 -5.88 -17.01 -7.48
C GLU A 202 -5.64 -15.50 -7.50
N ARG A 203 -4.45 -15.05 -7.09
CA ARG A 203 -4.04 -13.64 -7.16
C ARG A 203 -4.08 -13.13 -8.60
N GLN A 204 -3.53 -13.87 -9.57
CA GLN A 204 -3.60 -13.48 -10.98
C GLN A 204 -5.05 -13.45 -11.50
N ARG A 205 -5.88 -14.42 -11.11
CA ARG A 205 -7.31 -14.46 -11.45
C ARG A 205 -8.03 -13.21 -10.93
N PHE A 206 -7.75 -12.82 -9.68
CA PHE A 206 -8.31 -11.63 -9.07
C PHE A 206 -7.85 -10.34 -9.76
N LEU A 207 -6.54 -10.15 -9.97
CA LEU A 207 -5.99 -8.94 -10.60
C LEU A 207 -6.52 -8.74 -12.03
N ARG A 208 -6.86 -9.83 -12.75
CA ARG A 208 -7.53 -9.77 -14.06
C ARG A 208 -8.92 -9.15 -14.03
N MET A 209 -9.60 -9.17 -12.89
CA MET A 209 -10.96 -8.63 -12.75
C MET A 209 -10.96 -7.11 -12.54
N ILE A 210 -9.85 -6.53 -12.10
CA ILE A 210 -9.73 -5.10 -11.78
C ILE A 210 -9.44 -4.32 -13.07
N SER A 211 -10.34 -3.42 -13.48
CA SER A 211 -10.20 -2.63 -14.72
C SER A 211 -9.45 -1.31 -14.55
N CYS A 212 -9.53 -0.67 -13.39
CA CYS A 212 -8.97 0.67 -13.16
C CYS A 212 -8.37 0.85 -11.77
N ASN A 213 -7.57 1.90 -11.59
CA ASN A 213 -6.87 2.20 -10.33
C ASN A 213 -7.74 2.82 -9.23
N ILE A 214 -8.95 3.28 -9.58
CA ILE A 214 -9.91 3.85 -8.64
C ILE A 214 -11.23 3.11 -8.76
N LEU A 215 -11.68 2.50 -7.67
CA LEU A 215 -12.82 1.62 -7.63
C LEU A 215 -13.93 2.26 -6.79
N THR A 216 -15.17 2.20 -7.29
CA THR A 216 -16.34 2.54 -6.47
C THR A 216 -16.70 1.35 -5.58
N ARG A 217 -17.51 1.61 -4.54
CA ARG A 217 -18.06 0.55 -3.70
C ARG A 217 -18.75 -0.55 -4.52
N LYS A 218 -19.58 -0.16 -5.49
CA LYS A 218 -20.27 -1.09 -6.37
C LYS A 218 -19.31 -2.02 -7.11
N MET A 219 -18.22 -1.48 -7.67
CA MET A 219 -17.19 -2.29 -8.35
C MET A 219 -16.50 -3.28 -7.42
N ILE A 220 -16.21 -2.89 -6.17
CA ILE A 220 -15.65 -3.80 -5.15
C ILE A 220 -16.60 -4.97 -4.92
N GLU A 221 -17.89 -4.69 -4.77
CA GLU A 221 -18.92 -5.69 -4.48
C GLU A 221 -19.09 -6.67 -5.66
N GLU A 222 -19.20 -6.16 -6.88
CA GLU A 222 -19.27 -6.93 -8.12
C GLU A 222 -18.05 -7.85 -8.29
N ILE A 223 -16.83 -7.31 -8.13
CA ILE A 223 -15.60 -8.08 -8.30
C ILE A 223 -15.48 -9.14 -7.18
N CYS A 224 -15.83 -8.82 -5.94
CA CYS A 224 -15.84 -9.80 -4.85
C CYS A 224 -16.81 -10.95 -5.10
N CYS A 225 -18.05 -10.65 -5.51
CA CYS A 225 -19.05 -11.67 -5.83
C CYS A 225 -18.57 -12.55 -7.00
N LYS A 226 -18.10 -11.92 -8.08
CA LYS A 226 -17.54 -12.62 -9.25
C LYS A 226 -16.34 -13.51 -8.90
N PHE A 227 -15.45 -13.03 -8.03
CA PHE A 227 -14.28 -13.80 -7.59
C PHE A 227 -14.66 -15.08 -6.84
N ASN A 228 -15.76 -15.03 -6.09
CA ASN A 228 -16.31 -16.16 -5.33
C ASN A 228 -17.36 -16.99 -6.11
N GLY A 229 -17.62 -16.66 -7.38
CA GLY A 229 -18.64 -17.34 -8.19
C GLY A 229 -20.08 -17.08 -7.74
N LEU A 230 -20.33 -15.94 -7.10
CA LEU A 230 -21.63 -15.50 -6.60
C LEU A 230 -22.24 -14.42 -7.50
N ASP A 231 -23.56 -14.27 -7.42
CA ASP A 231 -24.29 -13.14 -7.99
C ASP A 231 -24.13 -11.88 -7.10
N GLU A 232 -24.23 -10.70 -7.70
CA GLU A 232 -23.97 -9.38 -7.09
C GLU A 232 -24.78 -9.16 -5.80
N ASN A 233 -26.02 -9.69 -5.78
CA ASN A 233 -26.94 -9.60 -4.63
C ASN A 233 -26.43 -10.31 -3.35
N HIS A 234 -25.35 -11.09 -3.43
CA HIS A 234 -24.83 -11.89 -2.33
C HIS A 234 -23.56 -11.32 -1.69
N TYR A 235 -23.23 -10.04 -1.92
CA TYR A 235 -22.03 -9.45 -1.32
C TYR A 235 -22.02 -9.50 0.22
N ASN A 236 -23.18 -9.30 0.87
CA ASN A 236 -23.31 -9.43 2.32
C ASN A 236 -22.94 -10.83 2.83
N THR A 237 -23.08 -11.86 1.99
CA THR A 237 -22.66 -13.23 2.28
C THR A 237 -21.13 -13.32 2.31
N VAL A 238 -20.42 -12.62 1.40
CA VAL A 238 -18.95 -12.54 1.37
C VAL A 238 -18.38 -11.81 2.58
N ASN A 239 -19.11 -10.82 3.09
CA ASN A 239 -18.70 -10.03 4.25
C ASN A 239 -19.03 -10.72 5.60
N ASN A 240 -19.74 -11.85 5.58
CA ASN A 240 -20.17 -12.54 6.80
C ASN A 240 -19.12 -13.59 7.22
N SER A 241 -18.57 -13.45 8.43
CA SER A 241 -17.46 -14.26 8.95
C SER A 241 -17.77 -15.75 9.14
N GLU A 242 -19.03 -16.15 9.01
CA GLU A 242 -19.48 -17.54 9.20
C GLU A 242 -19.31 -18.42 7.94
N ILE A 243 -19.14 -17.83 6.76
CA ILE A 243 -18.95 -18.55 5.50
C ILE A 243 -17.51 -18.30 5.02
N GLN A 244 -16.78 -19.36 4.66
CA GLN A 244 -15.42 -19.29 4.13
C GLN A 244 -15.38 -18.70 2.70
N LEU A 245 -15.83 -17.47 2.53
CA LEU A 245 -15.69 -16.72 1.29
C LEU A 245 -14.43 -15.88 1.34
N SER A 246 -13.76 -15.77 0.21
CA SER A 246 -12.52 -15.00 0.11
C SER A 246 -12.84 -13.54 -0.14
N HIS A 247 -12.25 -12.63 0.64
CA HIS A 247 -12.40 -11.20 0.43
C HIS A 247 -11.07 -10.57 -0.01
N PRO A 248 -10.68 -10.71 -1.30
CA PRO A 248 -9.35 -10.31 -1.77
C PRO A 248 -9.03 -8.82 -1.57
N PHE A 249 -10.04 -7.93 -1.56
CA PHE A 249 -9.80 -6.52 -1.24
C PHE A 249 -9.47 -6.26 0.24
N CYS A 250 -9.97 -7.09 1.17
CA CYS A 250 -9.58 -7.00 2.58
C CYS A 250 -8.13 -7.47 2.73
N GLU A 251 -7.75 -8.51 2.00
CA GLU A 251 -6.36 -8.98 1.93
C GLU A 251 -5.42 -7.92 1.33
N LEU A 252 -5.83 -7.22 0.27
CA LEU A 252 -5.07 -6.06 -0.25
C LEU A 252 -4.97 -4.93 0.77
N TYR A 253 -6.05 -4.64 1.50
CA TYR A 253 -6.08 -3.56 2.49
C TYR A 253 -5.12 -3.86 3.64
N ASN A 254 -5.13 -5.11 4.10
CA ASN A 254 -4.19 -5.63 5.09
C ASN A 254 -2.73 -5.55 4.64
N CYS A 255 -2.46 -5.67 3.33
CA CYS A 255 -1.12 -5.48 2.76
C CYS A 255 -0.75 -3.99 2.55
N GLY A 256 -1.67 -3.04 2.79
CA GLY A 256 -1.48 -1.62 2.45
C GLY A 256 -1.54 -1.32 0.94
N LEU A 257 -2.15 -2.22 0.16
CA LEU A 257 -2.18 -2.16 -1.32
C LEU A 257 -3.48 -1.60 -1.90
N ILE A 258 -4.49 -1.38 -1.08
CA ILE A 258 -5.67 -0.60 -1.40
C ILE A 258 -5.94 0.37 -0.26
N GLY A 259 -6.23 1.61 -0.61
CA GLY A 259 -6.65 2.66 0.30
C GLY A 259 -8.10 3.05 0.06
N TYR A 260 -8.62 3.92 0.91
CA TYR A 260 -9.97 4.43 0.83
C TYR A 260 -9.98 5.95 0.99
N VAL A 261 -10.98 6.61 0.42
CA VAL A 261 -11.16 8.06 0.54
C VAL A 261 -11.96 8.35 1.80
N GLN A 262 -11.48 9.29 2.62
CA GLN A 262 -12.16 9.72 3.83
C GLN A 262 -12.02 11.23 4.02
N TRP A 263 -13.07 11.85 4.56
CA TRP A 263 -13.02 13.25 4.98
C TRP A 263 -12.08 13.43 6.17
N ASP A 264 -11.10 14.32 6.04
CA ASP A 264 -10.21 14.70 7.12
C ASP A 264 -10.75 15.95 7.84
N ASN A 265 -11.29 15.74 9.05
CA ASN A 265 -11.81 16.82 9.89
C ASN A 265 -10.75 17.85 10.31
N LYS A 266 -9.47 17.45 10.38
CA LYS A 266 -8.38 18.35 10.81
C LYS A 266 -7.97 19.29 9.69
N HIS A 267 -7.90 18.77 8.47
CA HIS A 267 -7.45 19.52 7.30
C HIS A 267 -8.61 20.06 6.43
N GLN A 268 -9.85 19.71 6.76
CA GLN A 268 -11.08 20.17 6.10
C GLN A 268 -11.11 19.85 4.60
N HIS A 269 -10.55 18.69 4.23
CA HIS A 269 -10.63 18.15 2.87
C HIS A 269 -10.61 16.62 2.90
N ALA A 270 -11.06 15.97 1.83
CA ALA A 270 -10.94 14.53 1.71
C ALA A 270 -9.50 14.11 1.40
N THR A 271 -9.09 12.95 1.91
CA THR A 271 -7.76 12.36 1.72
C THR A 271 -7.84 10.88 1.40
N GLN A 272 -6.83 10.40 0.69
CA GLN A 272 -6.61 8.99 0.42
C GLN A 272 -5.84 8.35 1.59
N ASN A 273 -6.41 7.31 2.19
CA ASN A 273 -5.84 6.65 3.36
C ASN A 273 -5.49 5.21 3.03
N PHE A 274 -4.18 4.93 2.98
CA PHE A 274 -3.61 3.59 2.89
C PHE A 274 -3.14 3.13 4.25
N LYS A 275 -3.32 1.84 4.54
CA LYS A 275 -2.73 1.21 5.71
C LYS A 275 -1.20 1.33 5.65
N GLN A 276 -0.59 1.94 6.65
CA GLN A 276 0.84 2.09 6.80
C GLN A 276 1.45 0.86 7.49
N PRO A 277 2.75 0.59 7.32
CA PRO A 277 3.45 -0.49 8.05
C PRO A 277 3.32 -0.40 9.58
N ASP A 278 3.02 0.80 10.07
CA ASP A 278 2.93 1.13 11.48
C ASP A 278 1.51 0.99 12.05
N ASP A 279 0.53 0.72 11.19
CA ASP A 279 -0.87 0.59 11.59
C ASP A 279 -1.13 -0.80 12.16
N VAL A 280 -1.80 -0.81 13.31
CA VAL A 280 -2.14 -2.03 14.03
C VAL A 280 -2.94 -3.00 13.14
N MET A 281 -2.44 -4.23 13.04
CA MET A 281 -3.12 -5.36 12.43
C MET A 281 -3.73 -6.25 13.51
N ASN A 282 -5.04 -6.14 13.71
CA ASN A 282 -5.80 -7.08 14.53
C ASN A 282 -6.38 -8.16 13.60
N PHE A 283 -6.15 -9.44 13.92
CA PHE A 283 -6.64 -10.56 13.11
C PHE A 283 -8.17 -10.64 13.03
N ASN A 284 -8.87 -10.02 13.99
CA ASN A 284 -10.33 -10.06 14.09
C ASN A 284 -11.01 -8.83 13.46
N ILE A 285 -10.25 -7.83 13.00
CA ILE A 285 -10.78 -6.58 12.43
C ILE A 285 -10.18 -6.43 11.03
N SER A 286 -10.71 -7.16 10.06
CA SER A 286 -10.23 -7.14 8.68
C SER A 286 -11.38 -6.99 7.70
N CYS A 287 -12.17 -5.94 7.85
CA CYS A 287 -13.02 -5.47 6.78
C CYS A 287 -12.42 -4.21 6.16
N LEU A 288 -12.45 -4.16 4.83
CA LEU A 288 -12.22 -2.96 4.06
C LEU A 288 -13.17 -1.86 4.60
N PRO A 289 -12.67 -0.69 5.04
CA PRO A 289 -13.54 0.37 5.57
C PRO A 289 -14.65 0.76 4.59
N ALA A 290 -15.84 1.07 5.10
CA ALA A 290 -16.93 1.53 4.27
C ALA A 290 -16.63 2.94 3.73
N ALA A 291 -16.27 3.01 2.45
CA ALA A 291 -16.06 4.24 1.69
C ALA A 291 -16.74 4.14 0.32
N GLU A 292 -16.97 5.30 -0.28
CA GLU A 292 -17.53 5.43 -1.64
C GLU A 292 -16.48 5.08 -2.71
N TYR A 293 -15.26 5.57 -2.50
CA TYR A 293 -14.12 5.38 -3.40
C TYR A 293 -12.96 4.68 -2.71
N TYR A 294 -12.35 3.76 -3.45
CA TYR A 294 -11.14 3.04 -3.08
C TYR A 294 -10.07 3.26 -4.14
N VAL A 295 -8.81 3.34 -3.70
CA VAL A 295 -7.68 3.65 -4.56
C VAL A 295 -6.64 2.54 -4.47
N LEU A 296 -6.20 2.01 -5.61
CA LEU A 296 -5.19 0.97 -5.67
C LEU A 296 -3.80 1.56 -5.58
N HIS A 297 -2.95 0.92 -4.78
CA HIS A 297 -1.58 1.39 -4.59
C HIS A 297 -0.82 1.42 -5.93
N PRO A 298 -0.07 2.49 -6.26
CA PRO A 298 0.55 2.66 -7.59
C PRO A 298 1.47 1.52 -8.03
N SER A 299 2.09 0.82 -7.08
CA SER A 299 2.93 -0.34 -7.36
C SER A 299 2.18 -1.52 -7.98
N LEU A 300 0.85 -1.61 -7.82
CA LEU A 300 0.02 -2.68 -8.40
C LEU A 300 -0.14 -2.53 -9.91
N SER A 301 -0.01 -1.32 -10.47
CA SER A 301 -0.38 -1.02 -11.86
C SER A 301 0.31 -1.93 -12.87
N SER A 302 1.63 -2.10 -12.77
CA SER A 302 2.38 -2.96 -13.71
C SER A 302 2.07 -4.44 -13.50
N LEU A 303 1.74 -4.87 -12.29
CA LEU A 303 1.34 -6.25 -12.00
C LEU A 303 -0.05 -6.55 -12.58
N ILE A 304 -1.00 -5.63 -12.45
CA ILE A 304 -2.34 -5.73 -13.02
C ILE A 304 -2.28 -5.73 -14.56
N ASN A 305 -1.53 -4.80 -15.14
CA ASN A 305 -1.31 -4.74 -16.59
C ASN A 305 -0.71 -6.03 -17.15
N THR A 306 0.21 -6.67 -16.42
CA THR A 306 0.78 -7.96 -16.85
C THR A 306 -0.24 -9.11 -16.73
N ALA A 307 -1.18 -9.02 -15.78
CA ALA A 307 -2.17 -10.06 -15.57
C ALA A 307 -3.31 -9.99 -16.59
N ARG A 308 -3.72 -8.78 -17.00
CA ARG A 308 -4.86 -8.52 -17.89
C ARG A 308 -4.50 -8.71 -19.36
N LEU A 309 -5.55 -9.01 -20.15
CA LEU A 309 -5.48 -8.97 -21.62
C LEU A 309 -5.80 -7.57 -22.15
N ASN A 310 -6.73 -6.87 -21.48
CA ASN A 310 -7.13 -5.50 -21.79
C ASN A 310 -6.34 -4.52 -20.93
N GLU A 311 -6.19 -3.29 -21.41
CA GLU A 311 -5.50 -2.24 -20.68
C GLU A 311 -6.10 -2.00 -19.29
N PHE A 312 -5.24 -1.69 -18.33
CA PHE A 312 -5.63 -1.21 -17.01
C PHE A 312 -5.71 0.32 -17.04
N LEU A 313 -6.89 0.85 -16.77
CA LEU A 313 -7.15 2.28 -16.81
C LEU A 313 -6.54 2.96 -15.58
N ILE A 314 -5.58 3.85 -15.80
CA ILE A 314 -5.05 4.73 -14.76
C ILE A 314 -5.61 6.12 -15.02
N TYR A 315 -6.40 6.65 -14.07
CA TYR A 315 -6.88 8.03 -14.15
C TYR A 315 -5.70 8.99 -13.93
N PRO A 316 -5.19 9.67 -14.99
CA PRO A 316 -3.90 10.34 -14.95
C PRO A 316 -3.90 11.62 -14.13
N PHE A 317 -5.08 12.18 -13.89
CA PHE A 317 -5.29 13.44 -13.17
C PHE A 317 -5.37 13.27 -11.66
N ILE A 318 -5.51 12.04 -11.18
CA ILE A 318 -5.68 11.75 -9.75
C ILE A 318 -4.38 11.14 -9.25
N THR A 319 -3.62 11.93 -8.49
CA THR A 319 -2.39 11.43 -7.86
C THR A 319 -2.76 10.46 -6.75
N VAL A 320 -2.41 9.18 -6.94
CA VAL A 320 -2.68 8.14 -5.94
C VAL A 320 -1.52 7.98 -4.96
N GLY A 321 -1.83 8.08 -3.66
CA GLY A 321 -0.87 7.90 -2.58
C GLY A 321 -1.45 8.23 -1.20
N HIS A 322 -0.77 7.78 -0.13
CA HIS A 322 -1.20 8.06 1.24
C HIS A 322 -1.17 9.57 1.55
N HIS A 323 -2.25 10.07 2.14
CA HIS A 323 -2.52 11.50 2.40
C HIS A 323 -2.55 12.39 1.16
N CYS A 324 -2.64 11.82 -0.05
CA CYS A 324 -2.96 12.62 -1.23
C CYS A 324 -4.38 13.20 -1.09
N GLN A 325 -4.53 14.46 -1.50
CA GLN A 325 -5.81 15.14 -1.48
C GLN A 325 -6.80 14.48 -2.44
N TRP A 326 -8.07 14.45 -2.03
CA TRP A 326 -9.18 14.07 -2.87
C TRP A 326 -10.10 15.28 -3.05
N TYR A 327 -10.25 15.74 -4.29
CA TYR A 327 -11.12 16.87 -4.60
C TYR A 327 -12.57 16.41 -4.75
N SER A 328 -13.52 17.27 -4.37
CA SER A 328 -14.95 16.96 -4.41
C SER A 328 -15.45 16.55 -5.79
N TRP A 329 -14.87 17.13 -6.85
CA TRP A 329 -15.25 16.91 -8.25
C TRP A 329 -14.61 15.65 -8.88
N TYR A 330 -13.74 14.92 -8.15
CA TYR A 330 -13.15 13.69 -8.67
C TYR A 330 -14.18 12.58 -8.92
N GLY A 331 -15.26 12.53 -8.14
CA GLY A 331 -16.31 11.52 -8.32
C GLY A 331 -16.95 11.59 -9.70
N GLN A 332 -17.40 12.78 -10.08
CA GLN A 332 -18.01 13.06 -11.38
C GLN A 332 -17.01 12.86 -12.53
N LEU A 333 -15.75 13.25 -12.33
CA LEU A 333 -14.71 12.98 -13.32
C LEU A 333 -14.54 11.47 -13.57
N ILE A 334 -14.56 10.65 -12.52
CA ILE A 334 -14.43 9.19 -12.65
C ILE A 334 -15.63 8.62 -13.42
N GLU A 335 -16.85 9.06 -13.11
CA GLU A 335 -18.06 8.62 -13.84
C GLU A 335 -17.98 8.97 -15.33
N LEU A 336 -17.58 10.19 -15.66
CA LEU A 336 -17.36 10.63 -17.04
C LEU A 336 -16.31 9.76 -17.75
N LEU A 337 -15.15 9.56 -17.12
CA LEU A 337 -14.06 8.79 -17.71
C LEU A 337 -14.41 7.30 -17.87
N GLN A 338 -15.19 6.73 -16.94
CA GLN A 338 -15.72 5.37 -17.05
C GLN A 338 -16.67 5.26 -18.24
N TYR A 339 -17.59 6.21 -18.39
CA TYR A 339 -18.50 6.22 -19.52
C TYR A 339 -17.74 6.30 -20.86
N LEU A 340 -16.79 7.23 -20.98
CA LEU A 340 -16.01 7.41 -22.20
C LEU A 340 -15.24 6.15 -22.61
N ASP A 341 -14.69 5.41 -21.63
CA ASP A 341 -14.05 4.10 -21.86
C ASP A 341 -15.02 3.07 -22.44
N THR A 342 -16.27 3.09 -21.97
CA THR A 342 -17.32 2.14 -22.42
C THR A 342 -17.76 2.37 -23.86
N ILE A 343 -17.80 3.62 -24.33
CA ILE A 343 -18.47 4.00 -25.58
C ILE A 343 -17.50 4.21 -26.74
N GLN A 344 -16.38 4.89 -26.51
CA GLN A 344 -15.65 5.51 -27.63
C GLN A 344 -14.42 4.70 -28.09
N GLY A 345 -14.03 3.66 -27.35
CA GLY A 345 -12.78 2.96 -27.61
C GLY A 345 -11.54 3.82 -27.37
N HIS A 346 -10.38 3.18 -27.32
CA HIS A 346 -9.16 3.77 -26.73
C HIS A 346 -8.65 5.06 -27.41
N LYS A 347 -8.83 5.20 -28.73
CA LYS A 347 -8.30 6.34 -29.49
C LYS A 347 -9.02 7.65 -29.22
N LEU A 348 -10.34 7.59 -29.06
CA LEU A 348 -11.17 8.75 -28.69
C LEU A 348 -10.99 9.09 -27.21
N TYR A 349 -10.88 8.07 -26.33
CA TYR A 349 -10.55 8.29 -24.91
C TYR A 349 -9.28 9.13 -24.73
N GLN A 350 -8.21 8.85 -25.49
CA GLN A 350 -6.98 9.66 -25.43
C GLN A 350 -7.16 11.11 -25.92
N GLN A 351 -8.01 11.34 -26.92
CA GLN A 351 -8.32 12.70 -27.39
C GLN A 351 -9.11 13.47 -26.32
N SER A 352 -10.14 12.84 -25.74
CA SER A 352 -10.93 13.42 -24.65
C SER A 352 -10.06 13.73 -23.43
N LEU A 353 -9.08 12.89 -23.09
CA LEU A 353 -8.11 13.17 -22.03
C LEU A 353 -7.26 14.41 -22.31
N GLN A 354 -6.81 14.62 -23.55
CA GLN A 354 -6.02 15.81 -23.91
C GLN A 354 -6.85 17.09 -23.74
N GLU A 355 -8.12 17.05 -24.13
CA GLU A 355 -9.03 18.19 -24.00
C GLU A 355 -9.36 18.49 -22.54
N LEU A 356 -9.67 17.45 -21.76
CA LEU A 356 -9.94 17.53 -20.32
C LEU A 356 -8.74 18.03 -19.52
N SER A 357 -7.51 17.73 -19.96
CA SER A 357 -6.29 18.15 -19.28
C SER A 357 -6.27 19.65 -19.01
N SER A 358 -6.67 20.47 -19.99
CA SER A 358 -6.67 21.93 -19.87
C SER A 358 -7.64 22.47 -18.80
N VAL A 359 -8.81 21.84 -18.68
CA VAL A 359 -9.85 22.21 -17.70
C VAL A 359 -9.45 21.74 -16.31
N ILE A 360 -9.01 20.49 -16.20
CA ILE A 360 -8.56 19.88 -14.94
C ILE A 360 -7.38 20.66 -14.34
N CYS A 361 -6.45 21.13 -15.18
CA CYS A 361 -5.39 22.05 -14.77
C CYS A 361 -5.95 23.27 -14.01
N LYS A 362 -6.94 23.95 -14.61
CA LYS A 362 -7.56 25.14 -14.02
C LYS A 362 -8.26 24.81 -12.70
N LEU A 363 -8.97 23.67 -12.65
CA LEU A 363 -9.63 23.20 -11.43
C LEU A 363 -8.64 22.95 -10.30
N HIS A 364 -7.50 22.29 -10.57
CA HIS A 364 -6.44 22.10 -9.58
C HIS A 364 -5.80 23.42 -9.13
N ALA A 365 -5.69 24.40 -10.03
CA ALA A 365 -5.17 25.74 -9.71
C ALA A 365 -6.19 26.63 -8.98
N GLY A 366 -7.43 26.17 -8.77
CA GLY A 366 -8.52 26.97 -8.21
C GLY A 366 -8.94 28.14 -9.11
N LEU A 367 -8.72 28.00 -10.43
CA LEU A 367 -9.08 29.00 -11.44
C LEU A 367 -10.47 28.70 -12.00
N THR A 368 -11.21 29.77 -12.31
CA THR A 368 -12.50 29.70 -12.99
C THR A 368 -12.34 29.10 -14.39
N VAL A 369 -13.14 28.08 -14.69
CA VAL A 369 -13.25 27.48 -16.03
C VAL A 369 -14.27 28.29 -16.82
N ASP A 370 -13.92 28.70 -18.05
CA ASP A 370 -14.82 29.50 -18.89
C ASP A 370 -15.91 28.62 -19.51
N LEU A 371 -17.09 29.21 -19.79
CA LEU A 371 -18.23 28.55 -20.44
C LEU A 371 -17.83 27.92 -21.78
N THR A 372 -16.94 28.56 -22.54
CA THR A 372 -16.45 28.03 -23.83
C THR A 372 -15.57 26.78 -23.70
N GLU A 373 -14.95 26.56 -22.54
CA GLU A 373 -14.18 25.33 -22.25
C GLU A 373 -15.08 24.24 -21.69
N LEU A 374 -16.13 24.63 -20.97
CA LEU A 374 -17.18 23.74 -20.54
C LEU A 374 -18.04 23.25 -21.71
N GLU A 375 -18.27 24.09 -22.73
CA GLU A 375 -18.93 23.70 -23.99
C GLU A 375 -18.18 22.59 -24.74
N LYS A 376 -16.83 22.55 -24.68
CA LYS A 376 -16.06 21.44 -25.28
C LYS A 376 -16.24 20.13 -24.51
N ILE A 377 -16.36 20.22 -23.19
CA ILE A 377 -16.75 19.08 -22.36
C ILE A 377 -18.21 18.72 -22.63
N ALA A 378 -19.09 19.69 -22.88
CA ALA A 378 -20.48 19.50 -23.28
C ALA A 378 -20.58 18.70 -24.58
N ASP A 379 -19.81 19.04 -25.61
CA ASP A 379 -19.78 18.31 -26.87
C ASP A 379 -19.34 16.84 -26.67
N LEU A 380 -18.41 16.61 -25.73
CA LEU A 380 -18.02 15.27 -25.29
C LEU A 380 -19.10 14.57 -24.45
N LEU A 381 -19.88 15.31 -23.67
CA LEU A 381 -21.00 14.79 -22.86
C LEU A 381 -22.29 14.57 -23.66
N GLU A 382 -22.50 15.30 -24.75
CA GLU A 382 -23.63 15.16 -25.67
C GLU A 382 -23.54 13.84 -26.46
N LEU A 383 -22.32 13.29 -26.56
CA LEU A 383 -22.05 11.92 -26.98
C LEU A 383 -22.34 10.86 -25.89
N VAL A 384 -22.60 11.29 -24.65
CA VAL A 384 -22.61 10.47 -23.43
C VAL A 384 -23.98 10.47 -22.72
N TYR A 385 -24.73 11.57 -22.81
CA TYR A 385 -26.06 11.70 -22.25
C TYR A 385 -27.03 12.07 -23.37
N ASP A 386 -28.20 11.43 -23.41
CA ASP A 386 -29.29 11.79 -24.35
C ASP A 386 -29.77 13.25 -24.14
N ASP A 387 -29.40 13.89 -23.03
CA ASP A 387 -29.70 15.28 -22.69
C ASP A 387 -28.44 16.00 -22.15
N ALA A 388 -27.62 16.55 -23.07
CA ALA A 388 -26.42 17.32 -22.74
C ALA A 388 -26.68 18.50 -21.79
N SER A 389 -27.88 19.05 -21.79
CA SER A 389 -28.24 20.16 -20.90
C SER A 389 -28.23 19.74 -19.43
N LEU A 390 -28.58 18.48 -19.13
CA LEU A 390 -28.61 17.95 -17.76
C LEU A 390 -27.18 17.69 -17.26
N ALA A 391 -26.38 16.99 -18.07
CA ALA A 391 -24.98 16.67 -17.75
C ALA A 391 -24.11 17.93 -17.61
N MET A 392 -24.36 18.94 -18.44
CA MET A 392 -23.73 20.26 -18.29
C MET A 392 -24.16 20.98 -17.03
N SER A 393 -25.44 20.90 -16.63
CA SER A 393 -25.87 21.49 -15.36
C SER A 393 -25.22 20.82 -14.15
N GLU A 394 -25.05 19.50 -14.17
CA GLU A 394 -24.36 18.74 -13.11
C GLU A 394 -22.87 19.07 -13.06
N LEU A 395 -22.19 19.23 -14.20
CA LEU A 395 -20.79 19.65 -14.24
C LEU A 395 -20.59 21.12 -13.83
N ILE A 396 -21.50 22.02 -14.21
CA ILE A 396 -21.48 23.43 -13.82
C ILE A 396 -21.76 23.61 -12.32
N GLU A 397 -22.62 22.80 -11.71
CA GLU A 397 -22.84 22.83 -10.25
C GLU A 397 -21.63 22.33 -9.44
N VAL A 398 -20.79 21.49 -10.06
CA VAL A 398 -19.68 20.79 -9.38
C VAL A 398 -18.34 21.52 -9.51
N ILE A 399 -18.16 22.32 -10.57
CA ILE A 399 -16.99 23.18 -10.71
C ILE A 399 -17.14 24.36 -9.75
N PRO A 400 -16.20 24.55 -8.80
CA PRO A 400 -16.27 25.70 -7.90
C PRO A 400 -16.27 26.99 -8.73
N GLN A 401 -17.31 27.80 -8.57
CA GLN A 401 -17.43 29.15 -9.16
C GLN A 401 -16.34 30.09 -8.67
#